data_AF-A0A6G3U5P0-F1
#
_entry.id   AF-A0A6G3U5P0-F1
#
_cell.length_a   1.000
_cell.length_b   1.000
_cell.length_c   1.000
_cell.angle_alpha   90.00
_cell.angle_beta   90.00
_cell.angle_gamma   90.00
#
_symmetry.space_group_name_H-M   'P 1'
#
loop_
_entity.id
_entity.type
_entity.pdbx_description
1 polymer ?
#
loop_
_entity_poly.entity_id
_entity_poly.type
_entity_poly.pdbx_seq_one_letter_code
_entity_poly.pdbx_strand_id
1 'polypeptide(L)'
;MAGTDEEAVAATDDALYVLTAVLLTPAKFPSVLGDDYPEACAALGLAPLADGYGLVLGQDGEGARWTVVVDDVSLVAVAIASWDCGMEHDLSPDERTVVAALPGWPLAVAVSAPDVPAPHDPDPGIAGPPLTPPDTSVWGPAQRRLGADEIALQWATWREQIDDSAFATPDSGAAGSGSGGGDDAAGADGAGGADAPATDSDADVEVSGDTPAEDGAGGDGQPKHSGIRRVLAEARAYVESPPPLGRVRSSFASGDARTLRADGPGWSMVARTDDIAFVLLDDEPGEVLPVGRGPELPGLLEALDAMAVRPL
;
A
#
# COMPACT_ATOMS: atom_id res chain seq x y z
N MET A 1 -35.90 -38.19 -33.25
CA MET A 1 -34.54 -37.61 -33.23
C MET A 1 -34.69 -36.19 -33.76
N ALA A 2 -35.14 -35.28 -32.90
CA ALA A 2 -35.17 -33.85 -33.21
C ALA A 2 -33.86 -33.29 -32.65
N GLY A 3 -32.95 -32.91 -33.54
CA GLY A 3 -31.81 -32.07 -33.18
C GLY A 3 -32.37 -30.71 -32.82
N THR A 4 -32.21 -30.33 -31.56
CA THR A 4 -32.28 -28.94 -31.17
C THR A 4 -31.00 -28.29 -31.71
N ASP A 5 -31.14 -27.55 -32.80
CA ASP A 5 -30.19 -26.48 -33.10
C ASP A 5 -30.27 -25.53 -31.89
N GLU A 6 -29.30 -25.64 -30.99
CA GLU A 6 -28.86 -24.53 -30.16
C GLU A 6 -28.31 -23.50 -31.14
N GLU A 7 -29.24 -22.71 -31.67
CA GLU A 7 -28.97 -21.51 -32.45
C GLU A 7 -28.25 -20.57 -31.49
N ALA A 8 -26.91 -20.65 -31.50
CA ALA A 8 -26.03 -19.74 -30.82
C ALA A 8 -26.53 -18.34 -31.13
N VAL A 9 -26.99 -17.66 -30.08
CA VAL A 9 -27.39 -16.26 -30.16
C VAL A 9 -26.14 -15.54 -30.64
N ALA A 10 -26.10 -15.21 -31.93
CA ALA A 10 -25.04 -14.38 -32.48
C ALA A 10 -25.10 -13.10 -31.67
N ALA A 11 -24.13 -12.94 -30.77
CA ALA A 11 -23.93 -11.68 -30.08
C ALA A 11 -23.89 -10.61 -31.18
N THR A 12 -24.68 -9.56 -31.01
CA THR A 12 -24.57 -8.40 -31.89
C THR A 12 -23.09 -8.00 -31.93
N ASP A 13 -22.56 -7.67 -33.12
CA ASP A 13 -21.14 -7.31 -33.35
C ASP A 13 -20.60 -6.29 -32.33
N ASP A 14 -21.49 -5.49 -31.72
CA ASP A 14 -21.21 -4.47 -30.70
C ASP A 14 -21.33 -4.94 -29.24
N ALA A 15 -21.56 -6.24 -28.96
CA ALA A 15 -21.77 -6.74 -27.60
C ALA A 15 -20.44 -6.92 -26.84
N LEU A 16 -20.35 -6.33 -25.65
CA LEU A 16 -19.22 -6.54 -24.75
C LEU A 16 -19.43 -7.83 -23.93
N TYR A 17 -18.52 -8.77 -24.08
CA TYR A 17 -18.37 -9.93 -23.20
C TYR A 17 -17.65 -9.51 -21.92
N VAL A 18 -18.39 -9.43 -20.81
CA VAL A 18 -17.86 -9.04 -19.50
C VAL A 18 -16.98 -10.14 -18.92
N LEU A 19 -15.74 -9.80 -18.57
CA LEU A 19 -14.79 -10.71 -17.93
C LEU A 19 -14.69 -10.47 -16.43
N THR A 20 -14.67 -9.19 -16.04
CA THR A 20 -14.60 -8.78 -14.64
C THR A 20 -15.10 -7.35 -14.49
N ALA A 21 -15.35 -6.96 -13.25
CA ALA A 21 -15.67 -5.59 -12.92
C ALA A 21 -15.00 -5.17 -11.60
N VAL A 22 -14.70 -3.89 -11.49
CA VAL A 22 -14.11 -3.30 -10.27
C VAL A 22 -14.79 -1.98 -9.95
N LEU A 23 -14.81 -1.63 -8.67
CA LEU A 23 -15.28 -0.31 -8.24
C LEU A 23 -14.15 0.72 -8.36
N LEU A 24 -14.49 1.93 -8.79
CA LEU A 24 -13.65 3.12 -8.78
C LEU A 24 -14.41 4.20 -8.01
N THR A 25 -14.36 4.12 -6.69
CA THR A 25 -15.08 5.00 -5.75
C THR A 25 -14.09 5.60 -4.75
N PRO A 26 -14.47 6.69 -4.05
CA PRO A 26 -13.68 7.22 -2.93
C PRO A 26 -13.29 6.18 -1.88
N ALA A 27 -14.14 5.18 -1.62
CA ALA A 27 -13.91 4.14 -0.62
C ALA A 27 -13.07 2.96 -1.12
N LYS A 28 -13.23 2.61 -2.40
CA LYS A 28 -12.66 1.41 -3.01
C LYS A 28 -12.33 1.69 -4.47
N PHE A 29 -11.06 1.54 -4.81
CA PHE A 29 -10.53 1.63 -6.17
C PHE A 29 -9.27 0.77 -6.29
N PRO A 30 -8.87 0.37 -7.51
CA PRO A 30 -7.63 -0.37 -7.72
C PRO A 30 -6.43 0.52 -7.41
N SER A 31 -5.72 0.27 -6.30
CA SER A 31 -4.65 1.16 -5.85
C SER A 31 -3.50 1.26 -6.85
N VAL A 32 -3.32 0.29 -7.73
CA VAL A 32 -2.31 0.38 -8.81
C VAL A 32 -2.48 1.66 -9.66
N LEU A 33 -3.70 2.18 -9.78
CA LEU A 33 -4.04 3.36 -10.61
C LEU A 33 -3.70 4.71 -9.97
N GLY A 34 -3.48 4.79 -8.65
CA GLY A 34 -3.18 6.06 -7.99
C GLY A 34 -3.05 5.95 -6.47
N ASP A 35 -2.46 6.96 -5.83
CA ASP A 35 -2.36 7.03 -4.35
C ASP A 35 -3.69 7.49 -3.71
N ASP A 36 -4.60 8.07 -4.49
CA ASP A 36 -5.93 8.45 -4.08
C ASP A 36 -6.95 8.34 -5.21
N TYR A 37 -8.23 8.56 -4.88
CA TYR A 37 -9.33 8.39 -5.83
C TYR A 37 -9.26 9.39 -7.00
N PRO A 38 -9.01 10.70 -6.79
CA PRO A 38 -8.77 11.63 -7.90
C PRO A 38 -7.64 11.24 -8.84
N GLU A 39 -6.50 10.76 -8.32
CA GLU A 39 -5.40 10.27 -9.17
C GLU A 39 -5.83 9.04 -9.99
N ALA A 40 -6.54 8.09 -9.38
CA ALA A 40 -7.05 6.91 -10.08
C ALA A 40 -8.06 7.27 -11.19
N CYS A 41 -8.93 8.28 -10.97
CA CYS A 41 -9.80 8.81 -12.02
C CYS A 41 -8.99 9.49 -13.14
N ALA A 42 -7.98 10.29 -12.79
CA ALA A 42 -7.14 10.98 -13.76
C ALA A 42 -6.36 10.01 -14.66
N ALA A 43 -5.93 8.85 -14.14
CA ALA A 43 -5.31 7.79 -14.92
C ALA A 43 -6.21 7.24 -16.05
N LEU A 44 -7.53 7.41 -15.93
CA LEU A 44 -8.53 7.02 -16.93
C LEU A 44 -9.11 8.22 -17.70
N GLY A 45 -8.60 9.44 -17.46
CA GLY A 45 -9.14 10.66 -18.06
C GLY A 45 -10.53 11.06 -17.53
N LEU A 46 -10.91 10.59 -16.35
CA LEU A 46 -12.21 10.84 -15.73
C LEU A 46 -12.15 11.99 -14.70
N ALA A 47 -13.24 12.71 -14.55
CA ALA A 47 -13.43 13.62 -13.43
C ALA A 47 -13.84 12.82 -12.17
N PRO A 48 -13.33 13.15 -10.97
CA PRO A 48 -13.71 12.44 -9.75
C PRO A 48 -15.13 12.81 -9.30
N LEU A 49 -16.09 11.90 -9.49
CA LEU A 49 -17.46 12.05 -8.98
C LEU A 49 -17.54 11.60 -7.51
N ALA A 50 -18.50 12.16 -6.76
CA ALA A 50 -18.70 11.81 -5.36
C ALA A 50 -19.10 10.34 -5.18
N ASP A 51 -19.98 9.83 -6.05
CA ASP A 51 -20.49 8.46 -5.97
C ASP A 51 -19.49 7.44 -6.55
N GLY A 52 -18.60 7.88 -7.43
CA GLY A 52 -17.65 7.02 -8.12
C GLY A 52 -18.14 6.50 -9.46
N TYR A 53 -17.48 5.44 -9.92
CA TYR A 53 -17.77 4.69 -11.14
C TYR A 53 -17.64 3.19 -10.87
N GLY A 54 -18.32 2.40 -11.68
CA GLY A 54 -17.96 1.01 -11.93
C GLY A 54 -17.13 0.90 -13.21
N LEU A 55 -16.11 0.05 -13.20
CA LEU A 55 -15.34 -0.30 -14.38
C LEU A 55 -15.67 -1.73 -14.78
N VAL A 56 -16.10 -1.93 -16.02
CA VAL A 56 -16.40 -3.24 -16.61
C VAL A 56 -15.33 -3.53 -17.65
N LEU A 57 -14.55 -4.59 -17.42
CA LEU A 57 -13.47 -5.00 -18.31
C LEU A 57 -13.96 -6.20 -19.13
N GLY A 58 -13.93 -6.05 -20.45
CA GLY A 58 -14.46 -7.05 -21.37
C GLY A 58 -13.78 -7.08 -22.72
N GLN A 59 -14.26 -8.00 -23.57
CA GLN A 59 -13.90 -8.11 -24.98
C GLN A 59 -15.11 -7.89 -25.86
N ASP A 60 -14.95 -7.32 -27.04
CA ASP A 60 -15.98 -7.41 -28.08
C ASP A 60 -15.92 -8.77 -28.81
N GLY A 61 -16.82 -8.96 -29.79
CA GLY A 61 -16.88 -10.19 -30.59
C GLY A 61 -15.63 -10.46 -31.44
N GLU A 62 -14.83 -9.43 -31.74
CA GLU A 62 -13.56 -9.56 -32.45
C GLU A 62 -12.39 -9.88 -31.50
N GLY A 63 -12.62 -9.77 -30.19
CA GLY A 63 -11.62 -10.01 -29.14
C GLY A 63 -10.87 -8.74 -28.72
N ALA A 64 -11.25 -7.55 -29.21
CA ALA A 64 -10.63 -6.32 -28.80
C ALA A 64 -11.00 -5.97 -27.36
N ARG A 65 -10.02 -5.46 -26.60
CA ARG A 65 -10.15 -5.18 -25.17
C ARG A 65 -10.77 -3.82 -24.93
N TRP A 66 -11.76 -3.77 -24.04
CA TRP A 66 -12.44 -2.55 -23.65
C TRP A 66 -12.61 -2.43 -22.14
N THR A 67 -12.49 -1.19 -21.66
CA THR A 67 -12.89 -0.78 -20.32
C THR A 67 -14.09 0.14 -20.43
N VAL A 68 -15.26 -0.37 -20.05
CA VAL A 68 -16.50 0.40 -20.02
C VAL A 68 -16.68 1.01 -18.64
N VAL A 69 -16.79 2.34 -18.59
CA VAL A 69 -16.97 3.13 -17.37
C VAL A 69 -18.46 3.41 -17.20
N VAL A 70 -18.99 3.05 -16.04
CA VAL A 70 -20.41 3.12 -15.70
C VAL A 70 -20.60 4.02 -14.49
N ASP A 71 -21.55 4.95 -14.53
CA ASP A 71 -21.87 5.84 -13.40
C ASP A 71 -22.90 5.25 -12.41
N ASP A 72 -23.60 4.18 -12.80
CA ASP A 72 -24.38 3.35 -11.88
C ASP A 72 -23.46 2.38 -11.11
N VAL A 73 -22.87 2.91 -10.04
CA VAL A 73 -21.99 2.15 -9.12
C VAL A 73 -22.74 1.00 -8.44
N SER A 74 -24.04 1.15 -8.19
CA SER A 74 -24.83 0.13 -7.49
C SER A 74 -25.00 -1.12 -8.33
N LEU A 75 -25.24 -0.96 -9.64
CA LEU A 75 -25.31 -2.07 -10.59
C LEU A 75 -24.02 -2.91 -10.55
N VAL A 76 -22.86 -2.26 -10.65
CA VAL A 76 -21.57 -2.94 -10.66
C VAL A 76 -21.24 -3.56 -9.29
N ALA A 77 -21.55 -2.87 -8.20
CA ALA A 77 -21.34 -3.40 -6.85
C ALA A 77 -22.17 -4.67 -6.58
N VAL A 78 -23.43 -4.70 -7.04
CA VAL A 78 -24.29 -5.88 -6.92
C VAL A 78 -23.72 -7.06 -7.71
N ALA A 79 -23.25 -6.84 -8.95
CA ALA A 79 -22.64 -7.89 -9.75
C ALA A 79 -21.41 -8.50 -9.06
N ILE A 80 -20.50 -7.65 -8.56
CA ILE A 80 -19.31 -8.09 -7.81
C ILE A 80 -19.72 -8.90 -6.57
N ALA A 81 -20.67 -8.40 -5.77
CA ALA A 81 -21.12 -9.09 -4.57
C ALA A 81 -21.77 -10.45 -4.88
N SER A 82 -22.51 -10.55 -5.99
CA SER A 82 -23.06 -11.83 -6.46
C SER A 82 -21.96 -12.82 -6.82
N TRP A 83 -20.96 -12.41 -7.60
CA TRP A 83 -19.84 -13.26 -8.00
C TRP A 83 -18.98 -13.68 -6.80
N ASP A 84 -18.72 -12.78 -5.85
CA ASP A 84 -17.98 -13.07 -4.61
C ASP A 84 -18.70 -14.13 -3.75
N CYS A 85 -20.03 -14.19 -3.83
CA CYS A 85 -20.85 -15.22 -3.18
C CYS A 85 -21.00 -16.51 -4.03
N GLY A 86 -20.35 -16.59 -5.20
CA GLY A 86 -20.46 -17.72 -6.12
C GLY A 86 -21.79 -17.82 -6.86
N MET A 87 -22.55 -16.72 -6.95
CA MET A 87 -23.80 -16.66 -7.69
C MET A 87 -23.57 -16.11 -9.10
N GLU A 88 -24.28 -16.67 -10.08
CA GLU A 88 -24.31 -16.12 -11.43
C GLU A 88 -25.04 -14.76 -11.42
N HIS A 89 -24.45 -13.79 -12.12
CA HIS A 89 -25.06 -12.48 -12.35
C HIS A 89 -24.61 -11.98 -13.72
N ASP A 90 -25.58 -11.60 -14.54
CA ASP A 90 -25.33 -11.01 -15.85
C ASP A 90 -25.24 -9.48 -15.71
N LEU A 91 -24.04 -8.95 -15.92
CA LEU A 91 -23.78 -7.52 -15.83
C LEU A 91 -23.89 -6.90 -17.23
N SER A 92 -25.02 -6.24 -17.49
CA SER A 92 -25.28 -5.51 -18.73
C SER A 92 -25.64 -4.06 -18.43
N PRO A 93 -24.67 -3.13 -18.47
CA PRO A 93 -24.93 -1.71 -18.26
C PRO A 93 -25.85 -1.12 -19.35
N ASP A 94 -26.82 -0.28 -18.97
CA ASP A 94 -27.64 0.48 -19.92
C ASP A 94 -26.76 1.55 -20.60
N GLU A 95 -26.98 1.79 -21.89
CA GLU A 95 -26.23 2.80 -22.65
C GLU A 95 -26.25 4.20 -22.01
N ARG A 96 -27.29 4.52 -21.21
CA ARG A 96 -27.38 5.82 -20.51
C ARG A 96 -26.46 5.93 -19.31
N THR A 97 -26.04 4.81 -18.72
CA THR A 97 -25.13 4.80 -17.57
C THR A 97 -23.68 4.63 -17.99
N VAL A 98 -23.42 4.27 -19.25
CA VAL A 98 -22.09 4.23 -19.83
C VAL A 98 -21.61 5.65 -20.12
N VAL A 99 -20.57 6.08 -19.41
CA VAL A 99 -19.99 7.43 -19.55
C VAL A 99 -18.75 7.45 -20.45
N ALA A 100 -18.06 6.31 -20.57
CA ALA A 100 -16.92 6.16 -21.47
C ALA A 100 -16.70 4.68 -21.84
N ALA A 101 -16.22 4.45 -23.05
CA ALA A 101 -15.63 3.18 -23.48
C ALA A 101 -14.18 3.45 -23.87
N LEU A 102 -13.25 2.96 -23.05
CA LEU A 102 -11.82 3.20 -23.21
C LEU A 102 -11.16 1.96 -23.82
N PRO A 103 -10.31 2.10 -24.85
CA PRO A 103 -9.59 0.97 -25.42
C PRO A 103 -8.63 0.35 -24.41
N GLY A 104 -8.44 -0.95 -24.42
CA GLY A 104 -7.53 -1.67 -23.52
C GLY A 104 -8.05 -1.85 -22.09
N TRP A 105 -7.19 -2.36 -21.22
CA TRP A 105 -7.49 -2.59 -19.81
C TRP A 105 -6.48 -1.90 -18.90
N PRO A 106 -6.93 -1.13 -17.89
CA PRO A 106 -6.04 -0.48 -16.94
C PRO A 106 -5.50 -1.46 -15.88
N LEU A 107 -6.00 -2.70 -15.88
CA LEU A 107 -5.63 -3.77 -14.95
C LEU A 107 -5.27 -5.02 -15.73
N ALA A 108 -4.38 -5.83 -15.17
CA ALA A 108 -4.05 -7.12 -15.75
C ALA A 108 -5.24 -8.07 -15.60
N VAL A 109 -5.81 -8.52 -16.73
CA VAL A 109 -6.86 -9.54 -16.78
C VAL A 109 -6.30 -10.75 -17.51
N ALA A 110 -6.29 -11.90 -16.84
CA ALA A 110 -5.66 -13.12 -17.33
C ALA A 110 -6.60 -14.03 -18.14
N VAL A 111 -7.89 -13.74 -18.12
CA VAL A 111 -8.93 -14.55 -18.77
C VAL A 111 -9.36 -13.93 -20.09
N SER A 112 -9.95 -14.75 -20.96
CA SER A 112 -10.61 -14.34 -22.19
C SER A 112 -12.03 -14.87 -22.22
N ALA A 113 -12.89 -14.20 -22.99
CA ALA A 113 -14.24 -14.70 -23.22
C ALA A 113 -14.18 -16.01 -24.03
N PRO A 114 -15.10 -16.94 -23.78
CA PRO A 114 -15.20 -18.16 -24.58
C PRO A 114 -15.62 -17.80 -26.01
N ASP A 115 -15.16 -18.59 -26.97
CA ASP A 115 -15.57 -18.55 -28.39
C ASP A 115 -15.32 -17.22 -29.15
N VAL A 116 -14.56 -16.28 -28.55
CA VAL A 116 -14.04 -15.09 -29.23
C VAL A 116 -12.52 -15.18 -29.47
N PRO A 117 -11.95 -14.39 -30.39
CA PRO A 117 -10.50 -14.33 -30.58
C PRO A 117 -9.73 -13.91 -29.32
N ALA A 118 -8.42 -14.16 -29.32
CA ALA A 118 -7.55 -13.81 -28.20
C ALA A 118 -7.59 -12.29 -27.91
N PRO A 119 -7.53 -11.87 -26.62
CA PRO A 119 -7.54 -10.47 -26.24
C PRO A 119 -6.43 -9.67 -26.94
N HIS A 120 -6.81 -8.57 -27.59
CA HIS A 120 -5.86 -7.66 -28.25
C HIS A 120 -6.31 -6.19 -28.12
N ASP A 121 -5.38 -5.26 -28.29
CA ASP A 121 -5.74 -3.83 -28.29
C ASP A 121 -6.40 -3.43 -29.61
N PRO A 122 -7.50 -2.65 -29.57
CA PRO A 122 -8.08 -2.09 -30.78
C PRO A 122 -7.11 -1.12 -31.45
N ASP A 123 -7.29 -0.87 -32.75
CA ASP A 123 -6.42 0.03 -33.53
C ASP A 123 -6.39 1.44 -32.88
N PRO A 124 -5.22 1.92 -32.42
CA PRO A 124 -5.11 3.24 -31.80
C PRO A 124 -5.47 4.40 -32.73
N GLY A 125 -5.39 4.21 -34.05
CA GLY A 125 -5.82 5.20 -35.05
C GLY A 125 -7.34 5.42 -35.08
N ILE A 126 -8.11 4.46 -34.55
CA ILE A 126 -9.57 4.49 -34.51
C ILE A 126 -10.06 4.78 -33.08
N ALA A 127 -9.57 4.02 -32.10
CA ALA A 127 -10.07 4.04 -30.73
C ALA A 127 -9.27 4.97 -29.79
N GLY A 128 -8.13 5.49 -30.23
CA GLY A 128 -7.17 6.19 -29.38
C GLY A 128 -6.20 5.24 -28.66
N PRO A 129 -5.23 5.76 -27.89
CA PRO A 129 -4.22 4.94 -27.24
C PRO A 129 -4.85 3.99 -26.20
N PRO A 130 -4.55 2.68 -26.22
CA PRO A 130 -5.12 1.73 -25.28
C PRO A 130 -4.58 1.97 -23.86
N LEU A 131 -5.46 1.72 -22.89
CA LEU A 131 -5.09 1.59 -21.48
C LEU A 131 -4.21 0.36 -21.31
N THR A 132 -3.15 0.55 -20.55
CA THR A 132 -2.23 -0.51 -20.17
C THR A 132 -2.06 -0.52 -18.66
N PRO A 133 -1.99 -1.69 -18.01
CA PRO A 133 -1.67 -1.76 -16.60
C PRO A 133 -0.31 -1.10 -16.33
N PRO A 134 -0.12 -0.42 -15.18
CA PRO A 134 1.18 0.09 -14.80
C PRO A 134 2.25 -1.01 -14.79
N ASP A 135 3.48 -0.67 -15.16
CA ASP A 135 4.60 -1.62 -15.14
C ASP A 135 4.96 -1.96 -13.68
N THR A 136 4.81 -3.23 -13.34
CA THR A 136 5.10 -3.82 -12.01
C THR A 136 6.36 -4.67 -12.03
N SER A 137 7.10 -4.69 -13.15
CA SER A 137 8.38 -5.41 -13.25
C SER A 137 9.55 -4.66 -12.60
N VAL A 138 9.39 -3.36 -12.37
CA VAL A 138 10.37 -2.48 -11.73
C VAL A 138 9.73 -1.84 -10.49
N TRP A 139 10.50 -1.67 -9.43
CA TRP A 139 10.01 -0.97 -8.24
C TRP A 139 9.66 0.49 -8.58
N GLY A 140 8.48 0.90 -8.12
CA GLY A 140 7.96 2.24 -8.27
C GLY A 140 6.61 2.37 -7.55
N PRO A 141 5.91 3.50 -7.72
CA PRO A 141 4.69 3.80 -6.96
C PRO A 141 3.61 2.71 -7.10
N ALA A 142 3.44 2.13 -8.29
CA ALA A 142 2.49 1.04 -8.52
C ALA A 142 2.88 -0.22 -7.73
N GLN A 143 4.16 -0.61 -7.75
CA GLN A 143 4.67 -1.77 -7.02
C GLN A 143 4.55 -1.58 -5.50
N ARG A 144 4.87 -0.38 -5.00
CA ARG A 144 4.68 0.00 -3.59
C ARG A 144 3.22 -0.18 -3.17
N ARG A 145 2.28 0.37 -3.93
CA ARG A 145 0.85 0.29 -3.62
C ARG A 145 0.32 -1.13 -3.65
N LEU A 146 0.75 -1.94 -4.63
CA LEU A 146 0.41 -3.37 -4.69
C LEU A 146 0.98 -4.14 -3.50
N GLY A 147 2.23 -3.87 -3.11
CA GLY A 147 2.82 -4.50 -1.92
C GLY A 147 2.04 -4.17 -0.64
N ALA A 148 1.57 -2.93 -0.52
CA ALA A 148 0.73 -2.52 0.60
C ALA A 148 -0.67 -3.16 0.56
N ASP A 149 -1.28 -3.30 -0.61
CA ASP A 149 -2.56 -4.02 -0.77
C ASP A 149 -2.39 -5.51 -0.40
N GLU A 150 -1.27 -6.13 -0.78
CA GLU A 150 -0.94 -7.51 -0.42
C GLU A 150 -0.74 -7.67 1.10
N ILE A 151 -0.07 -6.72 1.77
CA ILE A 151 0.08 -6.72 3.23
C ILE A 151 -1.29 -6.59 3.91
N ALA A 152 -2.18 -5.75 3.38
CA ALA A 152 -3.53 -5.60 3.92
C ALA A 152 -4.35 -6.90 3.78
N LEU A 153 -4.23 -7.57 2.62
CA LEU A 153 -4.91 -8.83 2.34
C LEU A 153 -4.38 -10.00 3.19
N GLN A 154 -3.05 -10.11 3.30
CA GLN A 154 -2.35 -11.19 4.00
C GLN A 154 -1.82 -10.77 5.38
N TRP A 155 -2.57 -9.90 6.08
CA TRP A 155 -2.10 -9.29 7.34
C TRP A 155 -1.56 -10.32 8.33
N ALA A 156 -2.30 -11.41 8.56
CA ALA A 156 -1.92 -12.44 9.54
C ALA A 156 -0.54 -13.05 9.20
N THR A 157 -0.31 -13.40 7.94
CA THR A 157 0.94 -13.99 7.45
C THR A 157 2.12 -13.02 7.57
N TRP A 158 1.91 -11.73 7.29
CA TRP A 158 2.96 -10.72 7.47
C TRP A 158 3.27 -10.47 8.94
N ARG A 159 2.23 -10.38 9.78
CA ARG A 159 2.39 -10.10 11.20
C ARG A 159 3.13 -11.21 11.95
N GLU A 160 2.89 -12.47 11.59
CA GLU A 160 3.56 -13.65 12.17
C GLU A 160 5.08 -13.67 11.94
N GLN A 161 5.57 -12.98 10.90
CA GLN A 161 7.00 -12.93 10.57
C GLN A 161 7.77 -11.91 11.43
N ILE A 162 7.06 -11.02 12.15
CA ILE A 162 7.66 -9.96 12.94
C ILE A 162 7.71 -10.35 14.41
N ASP A 163 8.92 -10.36 14.97
CA ASP A 163 9.15 -10.52 16.41
C ASP A 163 8.88 -9.19 17.14
N ASP A 164 8.08 -9.24 18.21
CA ASP A 164 7.76 -8.07 19.04
C ASP A 164 9.02 -7.48 19.72
N SER A 165 10.06 -8.30 19.90
CA SER A 165 11.36 -7.85 20.41
C SER A 165 12.04 -6.83 19.49
N ALA A 166 11.70 -6.81 18.19
CA ALA A 166 12.20 -5.85 17.21
C ALA A 166 11.71 -4.41 17.47
N PHE A 167 10.67 -4.25 18.28
CA PHE A 167 10.10 -2.94 18.65
C PHE A 167 10.53 -2.45 20.03
N ALA A 168 11.24 -3.27 20.81
CA ALA A 168 11.64 -2.90 22.16
C ALA A 168 12.71 -1.80 22.12
N THR A 169 12.38 -0.61 22.63
CA THR A 169 13.38 0.40 22.96
C THR A 169 14.13 -0.01 24.23
N PRO A 170 15.46 0.17 24.34
CA PRO A 170 16.27 -0.25 25.50
C PRO A 170 15.90 0.34 26.88
N ASP A 171 14.85 1.16 27.00
CA ASP A 171 14.53 1.91 28.21
C ASP A 171 13.33 1.37 29.02
N SER A 172 12.83 0.18 28.71
CA SER A 172 11.80 -0.50 29.53
C SER A 172 12.39 -1.41 30.61
N GLY A 173 13.61 -1.13 31.06
CA GLY A 173 14.42 -1.98 31.95
C GLY A 173 14.79 -1.35 33.29
N ALA A 174 13.90 -0.62 33.97
CA ALA A 174 14.16 -0.19 35.35
C ALA A 174 12.87 0.09 36.16
N ALA A 175 12.12 -0.95 36.51
CA ALA A 175 11.16 -0.86 37.61
C ALA A 175 11.03 -2.21 38.35
N GLY A 176 11.87 -2.36 39.38
CA GLY A 176 11.50 -2.99 40.65
C GLY A 176 11.42 -4.51 40.72
N SER A 177 12.53 -5.15 41.09
CA SER A 177 12.48 -6.25 42.06
C SER A 177 13.53 -6.00 43.13
N GLY A 178 13.10 -5.35 44.22
CA GLY A 178 13.90 -5.17 45.42
C GLY A 178 13.84 -6.42 46.29
N SER A 179 15.00 -6.96 46.64
CA SER A 179 15.18 -7.86 47.77
C SER A 179 16.62 -7.80 48.30
N GLY A 180 16.76 -7.57 49.61
CA GLY A 180 18.01 -7.56 50.39
C GLY A 180 18.67 -6.19 50.46
N GLY A 181 18.74 -5.46 51.58
CA GLY A 181 18.74 -5.85 52.98
C GLY A 181 20.17 -6.04 53.48
N GLY A 182 20.69 -5.06 54.22
CA GLY A 182 21.78 -5.26 55.20
C GLY A 182 23.11 -4.53 54.96
N ASP A 183 23.21 -3.37 55.62
CA ASP A 183 24.29 -2.95 56.52
C ASP A 183 25.68 -2.47 56.05
N ASP A 184 25.94 -1.24 56.53
CA ASP A 184 27.10 -0.75 57.27
C ASP A 184 28.35 -0.13 56.59
N ALA A 185 28.40 1.20 56.77
CA ALA A 185 29.42 1.94 57.51
C ALA A 185 30.68 2.48 56.78
N ALA A 186 30.71 3.83 56.79
CA ALA A 186 31.80 4.69 57.25
C ALA A 186 33.10 4.80 56.44
N GLY A 187 33.53 6.06 56.23
CA GLY A 187 34.94 6.38 55.96
C GLY A 187 35.13 7.71 55.24
N ALA A 188 35.64 8.70 55.95
CA ALA A 188 35.81 10.07 55.52
C ALA A 188 37.11 10.33 54.72
N ASP A 189 37.10 11.48 54.02
CA ASP A 189 38.18 12.46 53.79
C ASP A 189 39.52 12.03 53.18
N GLY A 190 39.96 12.80 52.17
CA GLY A 190 41.36 12.85 51.76
C GLY A 190 41.62 13.57 50.45
N ALA A 191 41.91 14.87 50.53
CA ALA A 191 42.29 15.74 49.43
C ALA A 191 43.72 15.50 48.89
N GLY A 192 43.93 15.90 47.63
CA GLY A 192 45.15 16.61 47.23
C GLY A 192 46.06 15.91 46.23
N GLY A 193 46.55 16.69 45.26
CA GLY A 193 47.85 16.47 44.63
C GLY A 193 47.85 16.37 43.11
N ALA A 194 47.99 17.52 42.45
CA ALA A 194 48.48 17.61 41.07
C ALA A 194 49.95 17.16 40.99
N ASP A 195 50.36 16.56 39.87
CA ASP A 195 51.44 17.09 39.02
C ASP A 195 51.67 16.22 37.79
N ALA A 196 51.80 16.89 36.64
CA ALA A 196 52.49 16.41 35.44
C ALA A 196 53.98 16.80 35.55
N PRO A 197 54.90 16.13 34.83
CA PRO A 197 55.39 16.67 33.55
C PRO A 197 55.62 15.58 32.48
N ALA A 198 55.45 15.82 31.17
CA ALA A 198 56.33 16.50 30.19
C ALA A 198 57.71 15.80 30.04
N THR A 199 57.96 14.99 28.99
CA THR A 199 58.39 15.26 27.58
C THR A 199 59.88 14.99 27.35
N ASP A 200 60.20 14.68 26.08
CA ASP A 200 61.52 14.58 25.40
C ASP A 200 62.27 13.23 25.54
N SER A 201 62.85 12.61 24.51
CA SER A 201 63.11 12.96 23.10
C SER A 201 63.72 11.75 22.37
N ASP A 202 63.57 11.71 21.03
CA ASP A 202 64.50 11.21 19.96
C ASP A 202 64.97 9.72 19.98
N ALA A 203 65.16 8.98 18.87
CA ALA A 203 65.08 9.17 17.43
C ALA A 203 65.14 7.80 16.70
N ASP A 204 64.63 7.77 15.46
CA ASP A 204 64.98 6.96 14.26
C ASP A 204 65.22 5.43 14.32
N VAL A 205 64.48 4.67 13.48
CA VAL A 205 64.94 4.03 12.23
C VAL A 205 63.81 3.18 11.60
N GLU A 206 63.69 3.29 10.28
CA GLU A 206 62.70 2.73 9.35
C GLU A 206 62.57 1.18 9.33
N VAL A 207 61.38 0.67 8.91
CA VAL A 207 61.17 -0.16 7.68
C VAL A 207 59.84 -0.97 7.72
N SER A 208 59.01 -0.72 6.71
CA SER A 208 58.04 -1.60 6.01
C SER A 208 56.73 -2.08 6.67
N GLY A 209 55.62 -1.83 5.94
CA GLY A 209 54.57 -2.84 5.74
C GLY A 209 53.12 -2.37 5.87
N ASP A 210 52.56 -1.85 4.78
CA ASP A 210 51.19 -2.08 4.27
C ASP A 210 50.04 -2.34 5.28
N THR A 211 49.14 -1.35 5.46
CA THR A 211 47.64 -1.47 5.42
C THR A 211 47.07 -0.05 5.67
N PRO A 212 46.14 0.50 4.86
CA PRO A 212 45.48 1.76 5.21
C PRO A 212 44.40 1.49 6.25
N ALA A 213 44.63 1.97 7.47
CA ALA A 213 43.58 2.31 8.41
C ALA A 213 43.13 3.74 8.10
N GLU A 214 41.86 3.92 7.73
CA GLU A 214 41.16 5.18 8.00
C GLU A 214 40.26 4.95 9.22
N ASP A 215 40.75 5.37 10.38
CA ASP A 215 39.90 5.70 11.51
C ASP A 215 39.07 6.95 11.14
N GLY A 216 37.84 6.70 10.72
CA GLY A 216 36.74 7.65 10.80
C GLY A 216 35.82 7.24 11.96
N ALA A 217 36.26 7.50 13.18
CA ALA A 217 35.41 7.40 14.36
C ALA A 217 34.36 8.54 14.37
N GLY A 218 33.07 8.16 14.41
CA GLY A 218 31.98 9.01 14.88
C GLY A 218 30.93 9.42 13.83
N GLY A 219 29.70 8.90 13.96
CA GLY A 219 28.53 9.43 13.26
C GLY A 219 27.38 8.46 13.02
N ASP A 220 26.58 8.23 14.05
CA ASP A 220 25.12 7.99 14.04
C ASP A 220 24.49 6.76 13.35
N GLY A 221 23.98 5.86 14.20
CA GLY A 221 22.95 4.87 13.87
C GLY A 221 21.57 5.46 13.58
N GLN A 222 21.45 6.44 12.67
CA GLN A 222 20.17 6.97 12.19
C GLN A 222 20.15 7.24 10.68
N PRO A 223 19.85 6.21 9.85
CA PRO A 223 19.13 6.44 8.58
C PRO A 223 17.75 5.75 8.53
N LYS A 224 17.62 4.51 9.02
CA LYS A 224 16.41 3.66 8.85
C LYS A 224 15.12 4.21 9.48
N HIS A 225 15.23 5.03 10.51
CA HIS A 225 14.07 5.62 11.18
C HIS A 225 13.64 6.97 10.59
N SER A 226 14.46 7.58 9.72
CA SER A 226 14.15 8.90 9.16
C SER A 226 12.93 8.87 8.23
N GLY A 227 12.85 7.86 7.36
CA GLY A 227 11.69 7.61 6.50
C GLY A 227 10.40 7.35 7.30
N ILE A 228 10.47 6.47 8.31
CA ILE A 228 9.32 6.18 9.19
C ILE A 228 8.83 7.44 9.91
N ARG A 229 9.75 8.23 10.51
CA ARG A 229 9.39 9.49 11.20
C ARG A 229 8.72 10.48 10.25
N ARG A 230 9.21 10.58 9.02
CA ARG A 230 8.59 11.41 7.97
C ARG A 230 7.17 10.95 7.67
N VAL A 231 6.97 9.65 7.41
CA VAL A 231 5.65 9.07 7.12
C VAL A 231 4.67 9.32 8.26
N LEU A 232 5.06 9.07 9.51
CA LEU A 232 4.18 9.30 10.65
C LEU A 232 3.83 10.78 10.84
N ALA A 233 4.76 11.69 10.55
CA ALA A 233 4.49 13.13 10.58
C ALA A 233 3.52 13.56 9.47
N GLU A 234 3.73 13.07 8.23
CA GLU A 234 2.84 13.34 7.09
C GLU A 234 1.43 12.76 7.32
N ALA A 235 1.34 11.51 7.81
CA ALA A 235 0.08 10.87 8.15
C ALA A 235 -0.65 11.63 9.28
N ARG A 236 0.07 12.16 10.27
CA ARG A 236 -0.52 13.01 11.32
C ARG A 236 -1.06 14.33 10.75
N ALA A 237 -0.35 14.94 9.78
CA ALA A 237 -0.78 16.17 9.14
C ALA A 237 -2.12 16.03 8.41
N TYR A 238 -2.48 14.83 7.94
CA TYR A 238 -3.80 14.57 7.35
C TYR A 238 -4.95 14.86 8.31
N VAL A 239 -4.78 14.65 9.61
CA VAL A 239 -5.83 14.93 10.61
C VAL A 239 -6.15 16.42 10.69
N GLU A 240 -5.13 17.27 10.52
CA GLU A 240 -5.28 18.73 10.55
C GLU A 240 -5.72 19.28 9.19
N SER A 241 -5.18 18.74 8.11
CA SER A 241 -5.46 19.14 6.73
C SER A 241 -5.83 17.91 5.91
N PRO A 242 -7.15 17.60 5.82
CA PRO A 242 -7.62 16.37 5.18
C PRO A 242 -7.08 16.17 3.76
N PRO A 243 -6.60 14.96 3.42
CA PRO A 243 -6.10 14.65 2.10
C PRO A 243 -7.24 14.51 1.09
N PRO A 244 -6.91 14.41 -0.22
CA PRO A 244 -7.86 13.97 -1.23
C PRO A 244 -8.58 12.67 -0.84
N LEU A 245 -9.81 12.53 -1.33
CA LEU A 245 -10.65 11.37 -1.04
C LEU A 245 -9.96 10.07 -1.45
N GLY A 246 -10.16 9.02 -0.66
CA GLY A 246 -9.56 7.71 -0.91
C GLY A 246 -8.08 7.59 -0.58
N ARG A 247 -7.41 8.67 -0.16
CA ARG A 247 -6.03 8.60 0.34
C ARG A 247 -5.93 7.87 1.68
N VAL A 248 -6.95 7.97 2.51
CA VAL A 248 -7.11 7.20 3.75
C VAL A 248 -8.38 6.36 3.65
N ARG A 249 -8.23 5.03 3.68
CA ARG A 249 -9.30 4.05 3.54
C ARG A 249 -9.30 3.12 4.74
N SER A 250 -10.50 2.68 5.12
CA SER A 250 -10.68 1.81 6.28
C SER A 250 -11.64 0.67 5.97
N SER A 251 -11.18 -0.57 6.15
CA SER A 251 -11.96 -1.79 5.95
C SER A 251 -12.08 -2.60 7.25
N PHE A 252 -13.10 -3.44 7.32
CA PHE A 252 -13.24 -4.36 8.44
C PHE A 252 -12.07 -5.35 8.48
N ALA A 253 -11.57 -5.61 9.69
CA ALA A 253 -10.64 -6.70 9.99
C ALA A 253 -11.33 -7.72 10.91
N SER A 254 -10.60 -8.76 11.33
CA SER A 254 -11.10 -9.71 12.32
C SER A 254 -11.29 -9.07 13.69
N GLY A 255 -12.39 -9.39 14.37
CA GLY A 255 -12.76 -8.80 15.67
C GLY A 255 -13.39 -7.41 15.51
N ASP A 256 -13.15 -6.53 16.49
CA ASP A 256 -13.60 -5.14 16.47
C ASP A 256 -12.59 -4.19 15.79
N ALA A 257 -11.51 -4.74 15.25
CA ALA A 257 -10.42 -4.00 14.63
C ALA A 257 -10.73 -3.63 13.17
N ARG A 258 -9.97 -2.66 12.66
CA ARG A 258 -10.03 -2.22 11.27
C ARG A 258 -8.66 -2.22 10.65
N THR A 259 -8.59 -2.57 9.38
CA THR A 259 -7.39 -2.40 8.56
C THR A 259 -7.45 -1.01 7.93
N LEU A 260 -6.43 -0.22 8.19
CA LEU A 260 -6.25 1.12 7.65
C LEU A 260 -5.23 1.09 6.53
N ARG A 261 -5.58 1.78 5.45
CA ARG A 261 -4.69 2.05 4.34
C ARG A 261 -4.54 3.56 4.21
N ALA A 262 -3.31 4.05 4.27
CA ALA A 262 -2.99 5.45 4.04
C ALA A 262 -1.85 5.57 3.03
N ASP A 263 -1.95 6.53 2.14
CA ASP A 263 -0.93 6.77 1.12
C ASP A 263 -0.47 8.23 1.13
N GLY A 264 0.71 8.48 0.58
CA GLY A 264 1.23 9.82 0.38
C GLY A 264 2.37 9.83 -0.62
N PRO A 265 2.98 11.01 -0.87
CA PRO A 265 4.06 11.16 -1.84
C PRO A 265 5.25 10.26 -1.49
N GLY A 266 5.37 9.16 -2.23
CA GLY A 266 6.46 8.20 -2.10
C GLY A 266 6.32 7.21 -0.94
N TRP A 267 5.15 7.06 -0.32
CA TRP A 267 4.97 6.11 0.78
C TRP A 267 3.55 5.54 0.88
N SER A 268 3.49 4.31 1.38
CA SER A 268 2.27 3.59 1.71
C SER A 268 2.35 3.10 3.14
N MET A 269 1.26 3.24 3.88
CA MET A 269 1.09 2.68 5.22
C MET A 269 -0.12 1.73 5.22
N VAL A 270 0.07 0.58 5.87
CA VAL A 270 -0.99 -0.38 6.19
C VAL A 270 -0.94 -0.60 7.69
N ALA A 271 -2.06 -0.47 8.38
CA ALA A 271 -2.09 -0.62 9.83
C ALA A 271 -3.33 -1.35 10.30
N ARG A 272 -3.24 -1.94 11.49
CA ARG A 272 -4.41 -2.39 12.23
C ARG A 272 -4.62 -1.53 13.45
N THR A 273 -5.85 -1.07 13.66
CA THR A 273 -6.20 -0.19 14.79
C THR A 273 -5.90 -0.79 16.16
N ASP A 274 -5.79 -2.11 16.25
CA ASP A 274 -5.50 -2.88 17.46
C ASP A 274 -4.05 -3.42 17.56
N ASP A 275 -3.16 -3.10 16.63
CA ASP A 275 -1.82 -3.72 16.56
C ASP A 275 -0.73 -2.70 16.13
N ILE A 276 -0.05 -2.97 15.01
CA ILE A 276 1.09 -2.22 14.48
C ILE A 276 0.75 -1.57 13.13
N ALA A 277 1.73 -0.90 12.53
CA ALA A 277 1.70 -0.48 11.13
C ALA A 277 2.90 -1.03 10.35
N PHE A 278 2.73 -1.15 9.03
CA PHE A 278 3.77 -1.40 8.05
C PHE A 278 3.86 -0.20 7.12
N VAL A 279 5.08 0.24 6.84
CA VAL A 279 5.38 1.33 5.93
C VAL A 279 6.22 0.82 4.77
N LEU A 280 5.87 1.23 3.55
CA LEU A 280 6.62 0.97 2.33
C LEU A 280 6.98 2.32 1.71
N LEU A 281 8.20 2.44 1.20
CA LEU A 281 8.70 3.69 0.64
C LEU A 281 9.20 3.49 -0.80
N ASP A 282 9.07 4.51 -1.63
CA ASP A 282 9.59 4.48 -3.00
C ASP A 282 11.14 4.49 -3.03
N ASP A 283 11.78 5.11 -2.04
CA ASP A 283 13.24 5.22 -1.89
C ASP A 283 13.89 4.01 -1.21
N GLU A 284 13.10 3.13 -0.58
CA GLU A 284 13.55 1.87 0.02
C GLU A 284 12.86 0.67 -0.68
N PRO A 285 13.27 0.33 -1.91
CA PRO A 285 12.59 -0.66 -2.73
C PRO A 285 12.60 -2.07 -2.13
N GLY A 286 11.44 -2.70 -2.06
CA GLY A 286 11.28 -4.07 -1.56
C GLY A 286 11.36 -4.23 -0.04
N GLU A 287 11.58 -3.15 0.69
CA GLU A 287 11.61 -3.14 2.15
C GLU A 287 10.22 -2.88 2.72
N VAL A 288 9.88 -3.64 3.77
CA VAL A 288 8.65 -3.46 4.55
C VAL A 288 9.08 -3.05 5.96
N LEU A 289 8.79 -1.81 6.33
CA LEU A 289 9.27 -1.19 7.57
C LEU A 289 8.17 -1.29 8.64
N PRO A 290 8.32 -2.17 9.64
CA PRO A 290 7.32 -2.30 10.68
C PRO A 290 7.45 -1.15 11.71
N VAL A 291 6.31 -0.66 12.17
CA VAL A 291 6.18 0.40 13.17
C VAL A 291 5.39 -0.15 14.34
N GLY A 292 6.09 -0.38 15.46
CA GLY A 292 5.49 -0.85 16.69
C GLY A 292 4.46 0.14 17.25
N ARG A 293 3.54 -0.36 18.08
CA ARG A 293 2.43 0.42 18.63
C ARG A 293 2.90 1.68 19.36
N GLY A 294 3.81 1.54 20.32
CA GLY A 294 4.30 2.67 21.13
C GLY A 294 3.17 3.52 21.74
N PRO A 295 3.47 4.73 22.22
CA PRO A 295 2.47 5.63 22.80
C PRO A 295 1.69 6.45 21.77
N GLU A 296 2.25 6.66 20.57
CA GLU A 296 1.69 7.61 19.59
C GLU A 296 0.83 6.98 18.51
N LEU A 297 1.16 5.76 18.05
CA LEU A 297 0.48 5.13 16.92
C LEU A 297 -1.01 4.92 17.18
N PRO A 298 -1.47 4.44 18.36
CA PRO A 298 -2.90 4.19 18.58
C PRO A 298 -3.77 5.43 18.35
N GLY A 299 -3.35 6.59 18.88
CA GLY A 299 -4.09 7.83 18.71
C GLY A 299 -4.08 8.34 17.26
N LEU A 300 -2.98 8.11 16.53
CA LEU A 300 -2.92 8.40 15.11
C LEU A 300 -3.88 7.50 14.31
N LEU A 301 -3.88 6.19 14.57
CA LEU A 301 -4.75 5.24 13.86
C LEU A 301 -6.22 5.51 14.15
N GLU A 302 -6.58 5.85 15.38
CA GLU A 302 -7.95 6.26 15.73
C GLU A 302 -8.39 7.50 14.95
N ALA A 303 -7.54 8.52 14.87
CA ALA A 303 -7.84 9.75 14.11
C ALA A 303 -7.95 9.48 12.59
N LEU A 304 -7.07 8.64 12.05
CA LEU A 304 -7.13 8.23 10.64
C LEU A 304 -8.38 7.40 10.34
N ASP A 305 -8.78 6.48 11.23
CA ASP A 305 -10.01 5.69 11.05
C ASP A 305 -11.28 6.55 11.11
N ALA A 306 -11.29 7.58 11.94
CA ALA A 306 -12.40 8.51 12.07
C ALA A 306 -12.61 9.33 10.79
N MET A 307 -11.54 9.67 10.06
CA MET A 307 -11.62 10.42 8.81
C MET A 307 -11.66 9.55 7.55
N ALA A 308 -11.31 8.26 7.67
CA ALA A 308 -11.21 7.36 6.54
C ALA A 308 -12.54 7.21 5.80
N VAL A 309 -12.46 7.19 4.47
CA VAL A 309 -13.61 6.85 3.64
C VAL A 309 -13.90 5.36 3.81
N ARG A 310 -15.19 5.02 3.97
CA ARG A 310 -15.66 3.66 4.25
C ARG A 310 -16.49 3.15 3.08
N PRO A 311 -16.33 1.88 2.68
CA PRO A 311 -17.31 1.22 1.83
C PRO A 311 -18.66 1.22 2.54
N LEU A 312 -19.74 1.48 1.77
CA LEU A 312 -21.12 1.37 2.24
C LEU A 312 -21.50 -0.09 2.50
#